data_AF-A0A9W8Y6Q7-F1
#
_entry.id   AF-A0A9W8Y6Q7-F1
#
_cell.length_a   1.000
_cell.length_b   1.000
_cell.length_c   1.000
_cell.angle_alpha   90.00
_cell.angle_beta   90.00
_cell.angle_gamma   90.00
#
_symmetry.space_group_name_H-M   'P 1'
#
loop_
_entity.id
_entity.type
_entity.pdbx_description
1 polymer ?
#
loop_
_entity_poly.entity_id
_entity_poly.type
_entity_poly.pdbx_seq_one_letter_code
_entity_poly.pdbx_strand_id
1 'polypeptide(L)'
;MLTFRTLICLPTIFSTHLIAHALARPNGVIGEDRGAAKPQYATSLTGGEGCSFSDLDEIRDGFAEMTALFAAAVPFDSTLQPSVEFFGPPGQISNYTDLISENLQRAANYATVEGKDGAVNADIHVRCDDPMSVCDFGNKREGSHAAYVIGNDPHLNFCNDYFKMDALEKKVNKKADDQMGRDRLMDYYNRATLWARMVMHFSDIGKAVVERAVPGGPNATAEWTLSVSQGAMNTSVLAGVLNERPDTDDGPKDLQTLKYAYGATRSKLLAVLSTQMPYDAINNAENYALFAQARYIMAKKNFYPNVPIMDFPNEATVLTNENLQDGERIKYAYFDMSDVV
;
A
#
# COMPACT_ATOMS: atom_id res chain seq x y z
N MET A 1 6.32 -43.85 29.09
CA MET A 1 5.97 -42.80 30.08
C MET A 1 7.24 -42.06 30.44
N LEU A 2 7.44 -40.84 29.91
CA LEU A 2 8.53 -39.96 30.35
C LEU A 2 8.17 -39.42 31.74
N THR A 3 9.06 -39.62 32.71
CA THR A 3 8.87 -39.09 34.07
C THR A 3 9.59 -37.75 34.20
N PHE A 4 9.12 -36.86 35.08
CA PHE A 4 9.70 -35.53 35.27
C PHE A 4 11.21 -35.58 35.62
N ARG A 5 11.65 -36.64 36.29
CA ARG A 5 13.07 -36.91 36.57
C ARG A 5 13.91 -37.17 35.32
N THR A 6 13.34 -37.78 34.27
CA THR A 6 14.07 -38.06 33.03
C THR A 6 14.33 -36.79 32.21
N LEU A 7 13.49 -35.76 32.36
CA LEU A 7 13.66 -34.46 31.72
C LEU A 7 14.75 -33.58 32.37
N ILE A 8 14.97 -33.74 33.68
CA ILE A 8 15.96 -32.94 34.44
C ILE A 8 17.40 -33.44 34.22
N CYS A 9 17.58 -34.70 33.83
CA CYS A 9 18.91 -35.29 33.58
C CYS A 9 19.39 -35.15 32.11
N LEU A 10 18.62 -34.47 31.25
CA LEU A 10 19.08 -34.20 29.89
C LEU A 10 20.26 -33.22 29.93
N PRO A 11 21.33 -33.47 29.16
CA PRO A 11 22.43 -32.52 29.03
C PRO A 11 21.87 -31.14 28.67
N THR A 12 22.39 -30.09 29.29
CA THR A 12 21.86 -28.72 29.18
C THR A 12 21.66 -28.27 27.74
N ILE A 13 22.49 -28.77 26.82
CA ILE A 13 22.42 -28.50 25.38
C ILE A 13 21.16 -29.10 24.73
N PHE A 14 20.74 -30.30 25.15
CA PHE A 14 19.54 -30.94 24.64
C PHE A 14 18.27 -30.34 25.24
N SER A 15 18.30 -29.93 26.51
CA SER A 15 17.16 -29.22 27.10
C SER A 15 17.00 -27.83 26.50
N THR A 16 18.08 -27.09 26.24
CA THR A 16 18.01 -25.82 25.52
C THR A 16 17.57 -25.98 24.08
N HIS A 17 17.99 -27.03 23.37
CA HIS A 17 17.49 -27.30 22.02
C HIS A 17 16.03 -27.73 21.99
N LEU A 18 15.57 -28.57 22.92
CA LEU A 18 14.15 -28.94 23.01
C LEU A 18 13.27 -27.75 23.38
N ILE A 19 13.74 -26.87 24.28
CA ILE A 19 13.04 -25.64 24.63
C ILE A 19 13.08 -24.66 23.46
N ALA A 20 14.24 -24.44 22.84
CA ALA A 20 14.37 -23.58 21.67
C ALA A 20 13.56 -24.10 20.47
N HIS A 21 13.45 -25.41 20.26
CA HIS A 21 12.66 -26.01 19.18
C HIS A 21 11.15 -26.08 19.52
N ALA A 22 10.79 -26.16 20.82
CA ALA A 22 9.42 -26.03 21.28
C ALA A 22 8.93 -24.57 21.22
N LEU A 23 9.84 -23.60 21.41
CA LEU A 23 9.59 -22.16 21.28
C LEU A 23 9.67 -21.68 19.83
N ALA A 24 10.59 -22.23 19.03
CA ALA A 24 10.68 -22.08 17.58
C ALA A 24 9.76 -23.09 16.90
N ARG A 25 8.45 -22.93 17.11
CA ARG A 25 7.45 -23.44 16.17
C ARG A 25 7.23 -22.38 15.09
N PRO A 26 6.91 -22.78 13.85
CA PRO A 26 6.65 -21.83 12.75
C PRO A 26 5.52 -20.83 13.06
N ASN A 27 4.70 -21.07 14.09
CA ASN A 27 3.54 -20.23 14.42
C ASN A 27 3.51 -19.62 15.84
N GLY A 28 4.61 -19.66 16.62
CA GLY A 28 4.67 -18.92 17.91
C GLY A 28 3.77 -19.42 19.06
N VAL A 29 4.25 -19.20 20.28
CA VAL A 29 3.62 -19.22 21.63
C VAL A 29 2.66 -20.39 22.03
N ILE A 30 2.96 -21.02 23.16
CA ILE A 30 2.08 -21.98 23.85
C ILE A 30 0.91 -21.21 24.48
N GLY A 31 -0.32 -21.40 23.97
CA GLY A 31 -1.53 -20.93 24.66
C GLY A 31 -2.68 -20.45 23.78
N GLU A 32 -2.49 -20.28 22.47
CA GLU A 32 -3.59 -19.87 21.59
C GLU A 32 -4.60 -21.00 21.38
N ASP A 33 -5.86 -20.72 21.73
CA ASP A 33 -7.01 -21.49 21.32
C ASP A 33 -6.98 -21.66 19.81
N ARG A 34 -7.04 -22.92 19.35
CA ARG A 34 -6.95 -23.30 17.94
C ARG A 34 -8.14 -22.73 17.16
N GLY A 35 -7.99 -21.51 16.67
CA GLY A 35 -8.76 -21.01 15.54
C GLY A 35 -8.57 -21.89 14.30
N ALA A 36 -9.33 -21.64 13.25
CA ALA A 36 -9.13 -22.29 11.96
C ALA A 36 -7.67 -22.15 11.52
N ALA A 37 -7.10 -23.21 10.94
CA ALA A 37 -5.71 -23.19 10.47
C ALA A 37 -5.51 -22.02 9.50
N LYS A 38 -4.68 -21.04 9.89
CA LYS A 38 -4.34 -19.90 9.05
C LYS A 38 -3.47 -20.40 7.86
N PRO A 39 -3.64 -19.83 6.66
CA PRO A 39 -2.76 -20.15 5.53
C PRO A 39 -1.31 -19.81 5.89
N GLN A 40 -0.40 -20.73 5.59
CA GLN A 40 1.03 -20.52 5.78
C GLN A 40 1.60 -19.96 4.47
N TYR A 41 2.08 -18.73 4.52
CA TYR A 41 2.66 -18.05 3.36
C TYR A 41 4.15 -18.37 3.25
N ALA A 42 4.67 -18.37 2.02
CA ALA A 42 6.10 -18.55 1.75
C ALA A 42 6.93 -17.35 2.25
N THR A 43 6.35 -16.15 2.24
CA THR A 43 6.91 -14.96 2.88
C THR A 43 6.68 -15.02 4.39
N SER A 44 7.75 -14.90 5.17
CA SER A 44 7.64 -14.78 6.63
C SER A 44 7.55 -13.32 7.07
N LEU A 45 6.70 -13.06 8.07
CA LEU A 45 6.72 -11.79 8.81
C LEU A 45 7.65 -11.95 10.01
N THR A 46 8.74 -11.18 10.02
CA THR A 46 9.81 -11.23 11.04
C THR A 46 9.86 -9.93 11.83
N GLY A 47 10.63 -9.88 12.93
CA GLY A 47 10.72 -8.70 13.79
C GLY A 47 9.64 -8.67 14.88
N GLY A 48 9.04 -7.51 15.10
CA GLY A 48 8.03 -7.24 16.12
C GLY A 48 8.48 -6.26 17.20
N GLU A 49 9.51 -5.46 16.93
CA GLU A 49 10.02 -4.42 17.80
C GLU A 49 8.90 -3.44 18.17
N GLY A 50 8.61 -3.31 19.47
CA GLY A 50 7.53 -2.46 19.98
C GLY A 50 6.12 -3.00 19.80
N CYS A 51 5.92 -4.12 19.11
CA CYS A 51 4.60 -4.69 18.90
C CYS A 51 4.17 -5.57 20.08
N SER A 52 2.91 -5.47 20.48
CA SER A 52 2.29 -6.47 21.35
C SER A 52 1.93 -7.74 20.56
N PHE A 53 1.58 -8.83 21.26
CA PHE A 53 1.14 -10.07 20.60
C PHE A 53 -0.12 -9.86 19.75
N SER A 54 -1.08 -9.06 20.24
CA SER A 54 -2.28 -8.73 19.48
C SER A 54 -1.97 -7.92 18.23
N ASP A 55 -0.99 -7.01 18.31
CA ASP A 55 -0.58 -6.20 17.16
C ASP A 55 0.00 -7.09 16.06
N LEU A 56 0.85 -8.06 16.43
CA LEU A 56 1.42 -9.02 15.48
C LEU A 56 0.34 -9.87 14.81
N ASP A 57 -0.73 -10.24 15.53
CA ASP A 57 -1.84 -10.98 14.93
C ASP A 57 -2.67 -10.12 13.96
N GLU A 58 -2.91 -8.85 14.30
CA GLU A 58 -3.59 -7.92 13.38
C GLU A 58 -2.75 -7.59 12.15
N ILE A 59 -1.42 -7.52 12.29
CA ILE A 59 -0.46 -7.37 11.19
C ILE A 59 -0.53 -8.60 10.27
N ARG A 60 -0.49 -9.82 10.83
CA ARG A 60 -0.61 -11.08 10.07
C ARG A 60 -1.95 -11.21 9.35
N ASP A 61 -3.04 -10.89 10.04
CA ASP A 61 -4.37 -10.94 9.44
C ASP A 61 -4.53 -9.89 8.33
N GLY A 62 -4.00 -8.67 8.54
CA GLY A 62 -3.98 -7.64 7.50
C GLY A 62 -3.17 -8.04 6.27
N PHE A 63 -2.01 -8.69 6.47
CA PHE A 63 -1.23 -9.26 5.38
C PHE A 63 -2.03 -10.31 4.61
N ALA A 64 -2.68 -11.25 5.32
CA ALA A 64 -3.54 -12.26 4.70
C ALA A 64 -4.71 -11.64 3.93
N GLU A 65 -5.36 -10.60 4.46
CA GLU A 65 -6.44 -9.89 3.78
C GLU A 65 -5.95 -9.15 2.53
N MET A 66 -4.77 -8.52 2.58
CA MET A 66 -4.14 -7.87 1.42
C MET A 66 -3.93 -8.87 0.29
N THR A 67 -3.53 -10.10 0.60
CA THR A 67 -3.38 -11.14 -0.43
C THR A 67 -4.67 -11.39 -1.21
N ALA A 68 -5.82 -11.31 -0.55
CA ALA A 68 -7.12 -11.48 -1.20
C ALA A 68 -7.43 -10.31 -2.14
N LEU A 69 -6.97 -9.09 -1.84
CA LEU A 69 -7.10 -7.93 -2.72
C LEU A 69 -6.33 -8.13 -4.03
N PHE A 70 -5.04 -8.45 -3.95
CA PHE A 70 -4.21 -8.63 -5.16
C PHE A 70 -4.61 -9.88 -5.96
N ALA A 71 -5.07 -10.94 -5.30
CA ALA A 71 -5.64 -12.10 -6.00
C ALA A 71 -6.87 -11.74 -6.84
N ALA A 72 -7.70 -10.77 -6.40
CA ALA A 72 -8.83 -10.28 -7.19
C ALA A 72 -8.41 -9.34 -8.33
N ALA A 73 -7.22 -8.73 -8.23
CA ALA A 73 -6.67 -7.80 -9.19
C ALA A 73 -5.94 -8.47 -10.37
N VAL A 74 -5.69 -9.77 -10.28
CA VAL A 74 -4.98 -10.57 -11.29
C VAL A 74 -5.95 -11.58 -11.95
N PRO A 75 -5.93 -11.75 -13.29
CA PRO A 75 -5.13 -11.00 -14.27
C PRO A 75 -5.60 -9.55 -14.43
N PHE A 76 -4.68 -8.66 -14.82
CA PHE A 76 -4.99 -7.28 -15.15
C PHE A 76 -5.79 -7.20 -16.47
N ASP A 77 -6.86 -6.43 -16.47
CA ASP A 77 -7.69 -6.16 -17.65
C ASP A 77 -7.82 -4.64 -17.82
N SER A 78 -7.13 -4.10 -18.81
CA SER A 78 -7.10 -2.65 -19.08
C SER A 78 -8.43 -2.09 -19.57
N THR A 79 -9.40 -2.93 -19.92
CA THR A 79 -10.71 -2.50 -20.44
C THR A 79 -11.73 -2.22 -19.34
N LEU A 80 -11.46 -2.67 -18.11
CA LEU A 80 -12.37 -2.47 -16.99
C LEU A 80 -12.39 -1.01 -16.53
N GLN A 81 -13.56 -0.55 -16.08
CA GLN A 81 -13.73 0.79 -15.54
C GLN A 81 -12.71 1.17 -14.44
N PRO A 82 -12.47 0.37 -13.38
CA PRO A 82 -11.43 0.71 -12.40
C PRO A 82 -10.03 0.82 -13.00
N SER A 83 -9.72 0.05 -14.05
CA SER A 83 -8.42 0.15 -14.73
C SER A 83 -8.26 1.50 -15.42
N VAL A 84 -9.32 1.94 -16.11
CA VAL A 84 -9.36 3.25 -16.79
C VAL A 84 -9.25 4.39 -15.78
N GLU A 85 -9.95 4.29 -14.65
CA GLU A 85 -9.97 5.38 -13.66
C GLU A 85 -8.68 5.50 -12.84
N PHE A 86 -7.99 4.39 -12.56
CA PHE A 86 -6.76 4.42 -11.76
C PHE A 86 -5.46 4.47 -12.56
N PHE A 87 -5.47 3.99 -13.81
CA PHE A 87 -4.25 3.98 -14.63
C PHE A 87 -4.38 4.84 -15.90
N GLY A 88 -5.59 5.08 -16.38
CA GLY A 88 -5.86 5.86 -17.58
C GLY A 88 -6.43 5.01 -18.72
N PRO A 89 -6.92 5.65 -19.80
CA PRO A 89 -7.52 4.96 -20.93
C PRO A 89 -6.50 4.03 -21.63
N PRO A 90 -6.94 2.90 -22.24
CA PRO A 90 -6.05 1.91 -22.83
C PRO A 90 -5.03 2.46 -23.84
N GLY A 91 -5.41 3.48 -24.61
CA GLY A 91 -4.48 4.14 -25.54
C GLY A 91 -3.30 4.81 -24.83
N GLN A 92 -3.53 5.41 -23.66
CA GLN A 92 -2.54 6.14 -22.87
C GLN A 92 -1.60 5.20 -22.10
N ILE A 93 -2.12 4.06 -21.64
CA ILE A 93 -1.35 3.07 -20.86
C ILE A 93 -0.82 1.89 -21.68
N SER A 94 -1.00 1.92 -23.01
CA SER A 94 -0.61 0.81 -23.89
C SER A 94 0.86 0.40 -23.72
N ASN A 95 1.77 1.36 -23.52
CA ASN A 95 3.20 1.12 -23.28
C ASN A 95 3.55 0.60 -21.87
N TYR A 96 2.59 0.60 -20.95
CA TYR A 96 2.81 0.28 -19.54
C TYR A 96 1.92 -0.84 -19.02
N THR A 97 1.07 -1.42 -19.87
CA THR A 97 0.14 -2.49 -19.49
C THR A 97 0.88 -3.69 -18.88
N ASP A 98 2.02 -4.05 -19.45
CA ASP A 98 2.88 -5.12 -18.92
C ASP A 98 3.43 -4.76 -17.53
N LEU A 99 3.92 -3.53 -17.35
CA LEU A 99 4.44 -3.05 -16.06
C LEU A 99 3.36 -3.11 -14.97
N ILE A 100 2.13 -2.65 -15.26
CA ILE A 100 1.00 -2.71 -14.33
C ILE A 100 0.68 -4.16 -13.98
N SER A 101 0.53 -5.02 -15.00
CA SER A 101 0.21 -6.43 -14.80
C SER A 101 1.28 -7.15 -13.98
N GLU A 102 2.55 -6.89 -14.27
CA GLU A 102 3.67 -7.47 -13.52
C GLU A 102 3.75 -6.96 -12.08
N ASN A 103 3.53 -5.65 -11.85
CA ASN A 103 3.45 -5.08 -10.50
C ASN A 103 2.37 -5.79 -9.66
N LEU A 104 1.15 -5.93 -10.22
CA LEU A 104 0.05 -6.64 -9.58
C LEU A 104 0.36 -8.12 -9.35
N GLN A 105 1.01 -8.78 -10.32
CA GLN A 105 1.40 -10.17 -10.19
C GLN A 105 2.48 -10.37 -9.11
N ARG A 106 3.48 -9.49 -9.05
CA ARG A 106 4.51 -9.53 -7.99
C ARG A 106 3.90 -9.36 -6.62
N ALA A 107 3.00 -8.39 -6.45
CA ALA A 107 2.28 -8.17 -5.20
C ALA A 107 1.41 -9.40 -4.83
N ALA A 108 0.70 -10.00 -5.80
CA ALA A 108 -0.05 -11.22 -5.60
C ALA A 108 0.84 -12.42 -5.21
N ASN A 109 2.09 -12.47 -5.68
CA ASN A 109 3.01 -13.57 -5.38
C ASN A 109 3.52 -13.58 -3.93
N TYR A 110 3.48 -12.45 -3.20
CA TYR A 110 3.77 -12.44 -1.75
C TYR A 110 2.79 -13.31 -0.95
N ALA A 111 1.64 -13.61 -1.55
CA ALA A 111 0.63 -14.52 -1.03
C ALA A 111 0.87 -16.00 -1.33
N THR A 112 1.97 -16.36 -1.99
CA THR A 112 2.18 -17.76 -2.38
C THR A 112 2.20 -18.63 -1.12
N VAL A 113 1.24 -19.56 -1.02
CA VAL A 113 1.17 -20.51 0.08
C VAL A 113 2.39 -21.42 0.02
N GLU A 114 2.99 -21.69 1.17
CA GLU A 114 4.18 -22.56 1.28
C GLU A 114 3.95 -23.89 0.54
N GLY A 115 4.93 -24.30 -0.27
CA GLY A 115 4.89 -25.54 -1.03
C GLY A 115 4.09 -25.50 -2.35
N LYS A 116 3.58 -24.32 -2.76
CA LYS A 116 3.06 -24.11 -4.12
C LYS A 116 4.12 -23.51 -5.05
N ASP A 117 3.96 -23.77 -6.35
CA ASP A 117 4.80 -23.15 -7.39
C ASP A 117 4.60 -21.62 -7.38
N GLY A 118 5.70 -20.87 -7.27
CA GLY A 118 5.69 -19.41 -7.25
C GLY A 118 7.05 -18.84 -6.86
N ALA A 119 7.26 -17.55 -7.11
CA ALA A 119 8.45 -16.85 -6.64
C ALA A 119 8.38 -16.70 -5.11
N VAL A 120 9.39 -17.20 -4.39
CA VAL A 120 9.56 -16.91 -2.97
C VAL A 120 10.08 -15.49 -2.85
N ASN A 121 9.28 -14.61 -2.25
CA ASN A 121 9.68 -13.23 -2.04
C ASN A 121 10.46 -13.06 -0.75
N ALA A 122 11.12 -11.91 -0.59
CA ALA A 122 11.85 -11.59 0.63
C ALA A 122 10.92 -11.58 1.85
N ASP A 123 11.44 -12.03 2.99
CA ASP A 123 10.76 -11.89 4.27
C ASP A 123 10.56 -10.41 4.60
N ILE A 124 9.44 -10.11 5.27
CA ILE A 124 9.08 -8.75 5.64
C ILE A 124 9.41 -8.54 7.11
N HIS A 125 10.21 -7.53 7.42
CA HIS A 125 10.47 -7.11 8.78
C HIS A 125 9.43 -6.08 9.23
N VAL A 126 8.72 -6.36 10.33
CA VAL A 126 7.65 -5.50 10.85
C VAL A 126 7.99 -4.94 12.23
N ARG A 127 7.59 -3.69 12.49
CA ARG A 127 7.83 -2.97 13.74
C ARG A 127 6.63 -2.13 14.16
N CYS A 128 6.58 -1.72 15.42
CA CYS A 128 5.57 -0.84 16.00
C CYS A 128 6.16 0.23 16.94
N ASP A 129 7.50 0.39 16.97
CA ASP A 129 8.20 1.31 17.88
C ASP A 129 8.52 2.69 17.28
N ASP A 130 8.18 2.92 16.01
CA ASP A 130 8.37 4.18 15.28
C ASP A 130 9.81 4.75 15.33
N PRO A 131 10.80 4.02 14.78
CA PRO A 131 12.20 4.43 14.83
C PRO A 131 12.49 5.77 14.13
N MET A 132 11.63 6.19 13.19
CA MET A 132 11.77 7.45 12.46
C MET A 132 10.96 8.60 13.08
N SER A 133 10.19 8.35 14.14
CA SER A 133 9.32 9.34 14.81
C SER A 133 8.34 10.02 13.84
N VAL A 134 7.77 9.26 12.90
CA VAL A 134 6.85 9.79 11.87
C VAL A 134 5.39 9.45 12.14
N CYS A 135 5.10 8.51 13.05
CA CYS A 135 3.72 8.09 13.32
C CYS A 135 2.85 9.22 13.88
N ASP A 136 3.43 10.19 14.58
CA ASP A 136 2.73 11.34 15.14
C ASP A 136 2.66 12.55 14.19
N PHE A 137 3.30 12.48 13.02
CA PHE A 137 3.07 13.48 11.98
C PHE A 137 1.68 13.28 11.40
N GLY A 138 0.90 14.35 11.41
CA GLY A 138 -0.51 14.31 11.10
C GLY A 138 -1.15 15.68 11.08
N ASN A 139 -2.41 15.73 10.65
CA ASN A 139 -3.26 16.90 10.80
C ASN A 139 -4.66 16.47 11.27
N LYS A 140 -5.45 17.43 11.76
CA LYS A 140 -6.82 17.14 12.27
C LYS A 140 -7.77 16.61 11.19
N ARG A 141 -7.48 16.82 9.91
CA ARG A 141 -8.32 16.44 8.76
C ARG A 141 -8.15 14.95 8.42
N GLU A 142 -6.92 14.48 8.38
CA GLU A 142 -6.56 13.17 7.81
C GLU A 142 -6.09 12.15 8.87
N GLY A 143 -5.78 12.63 10.08
CA GLY A 143 -5.18 11.83 11.14
C GLY A 143 -3.67 11.83 11.03
N SER A 144 -3.05 10.79 11.60
CA SER A 144 -1.61 10.58 11.54
C SER A 144 -1.27 9.39 10.63
N HIS A 145 0.03 9.14 10.39
CA HIS A 145 0.46 7.96 9.65
C HIS A 145 -0.08 6.68 10.29
N ALA A 146 -0.62 5.78 9.46
CA ALA A 146 -1.03 4.45 9.90
C ALA A 146 0.12 3.43 9.74
N ALA A 147 0.97 3.60 8.74
CA ALA A 147 2.20 2.84 8.55
C ALA A 147 3.16 3.61 7.65
N TYR A 148 4.41 3.14 7.56
CA TYR A 148 5.39 3.58 6.58
C TYR A 148 6.40 2.47 6.29
N VAL A 149 7.08 2.60 5.15
CA VAL A 149 8.15 1.74 4.65
C VAL A 149 9.50 2.42 4.87
N ILE A 150 10.50 1.65 5.26
CA ILE A 150 11.87 2.15 5.48
C ILE A 150 12.72 1.83 4.25
N GLY A 151 13.19 2.86 3.54
CA GLY A 151 14.17 2.72 2.45
C GLY A 151 13.76 1.90 1.21
N ASN A 152 12.46 1.72 0.93
CA ASN A 152 11.93 0.82 -0.12
C ASN A 152 12.34 -0.66 0.05
N ASP A 153 12.80 -1.04 1.24
CA ASP A 153 13.06 -2.43 1.61
C ASP A 153 11.77 -3.08 2.14
N PRO A 154 11.68 -4.42 2.22
CA PRO A 154 10.56 -5.11 2.87
C PRO A 154 10.61 -4.94 4.40
N HIS A 155 10.52 -3.69 4.84
CA HIS A 155 10.64 -3.24 6.22
C HIS A 155 9.57 -2.18 6.48
N LEU A 156 8.61 -2.50 7.33
CA LEU A 156 7.45 -1.65 7.64
C LEU A 156 7.38 -1.37 9.12
N ASN A 157 7.02 -0.13 9.43
CA ASN A 157 6.59 0.24 10.76
C ASN A 157 5.08 0.52 10.75
N PHE A 158 4.35 -0.13 11.65
CA PHE A 158 2.93 0.06 11.88
C PHE A 158 2.71 1.03 13.04
N CYS A 159 1.92 2.07 12.79
CA CYS A 159 1.57 3.08 13.78
C CYS A 159 0.25 2.73 14.47
N ASN A 160 -0.03 3.39 15.59
CA ASN A 160 -1.26 3.16 16.37
C ASN A 160 -2.57 3.30 15.57
N ASP A 161 -2.57 4.09 14.50
CA ASP A 161 -3.75 4.30 13.67
C ASP A 161 -4.08 3.08 12.79
N TYR A 162 -3.11 2.22 12.46
CA TYR A 162 -3.36 0.97 11.73
C TYR A 162 -4.28 0.03 12.51
N PHE A 163 -4.03 -0.15 13.82
CA PHE A 163 -4.81 -1.03 14.69
C PHE A 163 -6.24 -0.52 14.98
N LYS A 164 -6.56 0.70 14.53
CA LYS A 164 -7.93 1.26 14.58
C LYS A 164 -8.72 1.00 13.29
N MET A 165 -8.06 0.48 12.25
CA MET A 165 -8.69 0.19 10.97
C MET A 165 -9.49 -1.12 11.05
N ASP A 166 -10.64 -1.16 10.39
CA ASP A 166 -11.42 -2.40 10.32
C ASP A 166 -10.70 -3.46 9.46
N ALA A 167 -10.98 -4.73 9.72
CA ALA A 167 -10.67 -5.86 8.84
C ALA A 167 -11.41 -5.76 7.50
N LEU A 168 -10.82 -6.33 6.44
CA LEU A 168 -11.35 -6.25 5.06
C LEU A 168 -12.82 -6.66 4.94
N GLU A 169 -13.16 -7.89 5.32
CA GLU A 169 -14.52 -8.42 5.18
C GLU A 169 -15.53 -7.62 6.02
N LYS A 170 -15.15 -7.29 7.27
CA LYS A 170 -16.00 -6.48 8.15
C LYS A 170 -16.32 -5.13 7.51
N LYS A 171 -15.30 -4.46 6.96
CA LYS A 171 -15.47 -3.15 6.32
C LYS A 171 -16.31 -3.25 5.05
N VAL A 172 -16.00 -4.20 4.17
CA VAL A 172 -16.70 -4.39 2.89
C VAL A 172 -18.17 -4.71 3.10
N ASN A 173 -18.49 -5.63 4.01
CA ASN A 173 -19.87 -5.98 4.33
C ASN A 173 -20.63 -4.79 4.92
N LYS A 174 -20.05 -4.12 5.93
CA LYS A 174 -20.65 -2.95 6.57
C LYS A 174 -20.98 -1.82 5.58
N LYS A 175 -20.09 -1.57 4.61
CA LYS A 175 -20.24 -0.46 3.65
C LYS A 175 -21.08 -0.80 2.43
N ALA A 176 -21.07 -2.06 1.99
CA ALA A 176 -21.95 -2.50 0.92
C ALA A 176 -23.44 -2.40 1.28
N ASP A 177 -23.77 -2.56 2.57
CA ASP A 177 -25.14 -2.47 3.08
C ASP A 177 -25.58 -1.02 3.40
N ASP A 178 -24.65 -0.06 3.39
CA ASP A 178 -24.89 1.36 3.67
C ASP A 178 -25.18 2.13 2.37
N GLN A 179 -26.45 2.47 2.13
CA GLN A 179 -26.86 3.19 0.91
C GLN A 179 -26.11 4.51 0.67
N MET A 180 -25.67 5.21 1.72
CA MET A 180 -25.00 6.51 1.56
C MET A 180 -23.50 6.37 1.26
N GLY A 181 -22.86 5.34 1.80
CA GLY A 181 -21.43 5.07 1.66
C GLY A 181 -21.10 4.08 0.53
N ARG A 182 -22.09 3.37 0.01
CA ARG A 182 -21.90 2.24 -0.92
C ARG A 182 -21.06 2.61 -2.15
N ASP A 183 -21.25 3.79 -2.70
CA ASP A 183 -20.61 4.21 -3.95
C ASP A 183 -19.25 4.89 -3.74
N ARG A 184 -18.84 5.14 -2.50
CA ARG A 184 -17.57 5.83 -2.18
C ARG A 184 -16.48 4.81 -1.93
N LEU A 185 -15.57 4.59 -2.88
CA LEU A 185 -14.49 3.59 -2.71
C LEU A 185 -13.68 3.81 -1.42
N MET A 186 -13.34 5.07 -1.11
CA MET A 186 -12.59 5.38 0.10
C MET A 186 -13.32 4.96 1.39
N ASP A 187 -14.65 4.92 1.42
CA ASP A 187 -15.38 4.42 2.59
C ASP A 187 -15.06 2.95 2.90
N TYR A 188 -14.55 2.18 1.93
CA TYR A 188 -14.11 0.80 2.09
C TYR A 188 -12.66 0.67 2.56
N TYR A 189 -11.89 1.76 2.61
CA TYR A 189 -10.48 1.75 3.04
C TYR A 189 -10.33 1.11 4.43
N ASN A 190 -9.38 0.19 4.53
CA ASN A 190 -9.23 -0.75 5.64
C ASN A 190 -7.77 -1.21 5.76
N ARG A 191 -7.46 -2.02 6.78
CA ARG A 191 -6.08 -2.44 7.06
C ARG A 191 -5.41 -3.19 5.91
N ALA A 192 -6.18 -3.96 5.14
CA ALA A 192 -5.69 -4.69 3.97
C ALA A 192 -5.33 -3.76 2.82
N THR A 193 -6.10 -2.69 2.63
CA THR A 193 -5.81 -1.67 1.61
C THR A 193 -4.55 -0.88 1.96
N LEU A 194 -4.34 -0.53 3.24
CA LEU A 194 -3.10 0.09 3.68
C LEU A 194 -1.91 -0.84 3.44
N TRP A 195 -2.01 -2.11 3.81
CA TRP A 195 -1.00 -3.11 3.49
C TRP A 195 -0.70 -3.16 1.99
N ALA A 196 -1.74 -3.19 1.16
CA ALA A 196 -1.59 -3.22 -0.30
C ALA A 196 -0.82 -1.99 -0.81
N ARG A 197 -1.09 -0.82 -0.24
CA ARG A 197 -0.34 0.41 -0.54
C ARG A 197 1.12 0.31 -0.09
N MET A 198 1.39 -0.17 1.12
CA MET A 198 2.76 -0.25 1.65
C MET A 198 3.65 -1.21 0.84
N VAL A 199 3.16 -2.41 0.52
CA VAL A 199 3.99 -3.39 -0.20
C VAL A 199 4.36 -2.91 -1.61
N MET A 200 3.52 -2.07 -2.22
CA MET A 200 3.84 -1.47 -3.51
C MET A 200 5.06 -0.55 -3.45
N HIS A 201 5.49 -0.10 -2.26
CA HIS A 201 6.73 0.66 -2.12
C HIS A 201 8.00 -0.21 -2.04
N PHE A 202 7.88 -1.54 -1.90
CA PHE A 202 9.07 -2.39 -1.90
C PHE A 202 9.67 -2.44 -3.30
N SER A 203 10.99 -2.28 -3.36
CA SER A 203 11.72 -2.18 -4.61
C SER A 203 11.61 -3.44 -5.48
N ASP A 204 11.35 -4.60 -4.89
CA ASP A 204 11.11 -5.89 -5.54
C ASP A 204 9.66 -6.07 -6.01
N ILE A 205 8.69 -5.31 -5.49
CA ILE A 205 7.28 -5.35 -5.93
C ILE A 205 6.99 -4.21 -6.91
N GLY A 206 6.97 -2.97 -6.40
CA GLY A 206 6.57 -1.81 -7.17
C GLY A 206 7.72 -1.27 -7.99
N LYS A 207 7.65 -1.52 -9.29
CA LYS A 207 8.53 -0.93 -10.28
C LYS A 207 7.86 0.30 -10.85
N ALA A 208 8.56 1.43 -10.80
CA ALA A 208 8.13 2.71 -11.33
C ALA A 208 9.00 3.10 -12.54
N VAL A 209 8.41 3.87 -13.45
CA VAL A 209 9.11 4.50 -14.58
C VAL A 209 9.83 5.74 -14.06
N VAL A 210 11.12 5.85 -14.35
CA VAL A 210 11.95 7.00 -13.99
C VAL A 210 12.47 7.63 -15.27
N GLU A 211 11.91 8.77 -15.63
CA GLU A 211 12.38 9.61 -16.73
C GLU A 211 13.30 10.71 -16.20
N ARG A 212 14.51 10.82 -16.76
CA ARG A 212 15.49 11.85 -16.40
C ARG A 212 16.00 12.56 -17.63
N ALA A 213 16.04 13.88 -17.60
CA ALA A 213 16.75 14.67 -18.59
C ALA A 213 18.26 14.41 -18.46
N VAL A 214 18.90 14.01 -19.56
CA VAL A 214 20.34 13.77 -19.65
C VAL A 214 20.91 14.56 -20.83
N PRO A 215 22.16 15.05 -20.75
CA PRO A 215 22.78 15.76 -21.85
C PRO A 215 22.76 14.92 -23.14
N GLY A 216 22.43 15.55 -24.26
CA GLY A 216 22.46 14.93 -25.57
C GLY A 216 23.87 14.46 -25.93
N GLY A 217 23.97 13.26 -26.49
CA GLY A 217 25.24 12.74 -27.00
C GLY A 217 25.77 13.54 -28.20
N PRO A 218 26.97 13.23 -28.71
CA PRO A 218 27.62 13.97 -29.80
C PRO A 218 26.80 14.07 -31.11
N ASN A 219 25.82 13.18 -31.28
CA ASN A 219 24.95 13.10 -32.46
C ASN A 219 23.47 13.40 -32.14
N ALA A 220 23.16 13.90 -30.94
CA ALA A 220 21.77 14.21 -30.57
C ALA A 220 21.30 15.48 -31.29
N THR A 221 20.04 15.47 -31.74
CA THR A 221 19.38 16.63 -32.37
C THR A 221 18.91 17.68 -31.36
N ALA A 222 19.01 17.37 -30.06
CA ALA A 222 18.66 18.24 -28.96
C ALA A 222 19.77 18.23 -27.90
N GLU A 223 19.96 19.37 -27.23
CA GLU A 223 20.92 19.53 -26.13
C GLU A 223 20.60 18.60 -24.95
N TRP A 224 19.33 18.28 -24.76
CA TRP A 224 18.82 17.38 -23.73
C TRP A 224 18.03 16.25 -24.36
N THR A 225 18.21 15.05 -23.84
CA THR A 225 17.44 13.85 -24.18
C THR A 225 16.81 13.26 -22.92
N LEU A 226 15.76 12.46 -23.06
CA LEU A 226 15.14 11.76 -21.94
C LEU A 226 15.72 10.34 -21.84
N SER A 227 16.28 10.02 -20.69
CA SER A 227 16.64 8.66 -20.30
C SER A 227 15.48 8.06 -19.52
N VAL A 228 14.92 6.97 -20.03
CA VAL A 228 13.86 6.21 -19.35
C VAL A 228 14.49 4.99 -18.68
N SER A 229 14.19 4.78 -17.40
CA SER A 229 14.66 3.65 -16.61
C SER A 229 13.55 3.16 -15.67
N GLN A 230 13.79 2.05 -14.97
CA GLN A 230 12.90 1.58 -13.91
C GLN A 230 13.55 1.77 -12.54
N GLY A 231 12.77 2.16 -11.55
CA GLY A 231 13.19 2.33 -10.16
C GLY A 231 12.16 1.75 -9.18
N ALA A 232 12.43 1.90 -7.89
CA ALA A 232 11.44 1.62 -6.85
C ALA A 232 10.29 2.63 -6.92
N MET A 233 9.09 2.18 -6.59
CA MET A 233 7.91 3.04 -6.55
C MET A 233 7.94 3.92 -5.30
N ASN A 234 8.08 5.22 -5.52
CA ASN A 234 7.87 6.25 -4.50
C ASN A 234 6.52 6.92 -4.71
N THR A 235 6.10 7.75 -3.77
CA THR A 235 4.82 8.43 -3.87
C THR A 235 4.78 9.43 -5.03
N SER A 236 3.91 9.21 -6.02
CA SER A 236 3.60 10.23 -7.03
C SER A 236 2.85 11.41 -6.41
N VAL A 237 3.07 12.59 -6.98
CA VAL A 237 2.45 13.85 -6.56
C VAL A 237 1.59 14.42 -7.69
N LEU A 238 0.49 15.09 -7.35
CA LEU A 238 -0.28 15.85 -8.33
C LEU A 238 0.54 17.07 -8.77
N ALA A 239 0.68 17.26 -10.10
CA ALA A 239 1.29 18.47 -10.62
C ALA A 239 0.32 19.64 -10.39
N GLY A 240 0.72 20.49 -9.46
CA GLY A 240 -0.07 21.60 -8.96
C GLY A 240 0.59 22.10 -7.70
N VAL A 241 0.90 23.39 -7.66
CA VAL A 241 1.64 23.98 -6.55
C VAL A 241 0.63 24.65 -5.62
N LEU A 242 0.51 24.16 -4.39
CA LEU A 242 -0.30 24.81 -3.36
C LEU A 242 0.55 25.04 -2.11
N ASN A 243 0.20 26.09 -1.36
CA ASN A 243 0.90 26.41 -0.11
C ASN A 243 0.50 25.39 0.96
N GLU A 244 1.46 24.57 1.39
CA GLU A 244 1.25 23.51 2.37
C GLU A 244 0.99 24.03 3.80
N ARG A 245 1.35 25.30 4.06
CA ARG A 245 1.30 25.93 5.38
C ARG A 245 0.98 27.43 5.33
N PRO A 246 -0.26 27.84 4.99
CA PRO A 246 -0.66 29.24 5.12
C PRO A 246 -0.66 29.74 6.59
N ASP A 247 -0.60 28.82 7.54
CA ASP A 247 -0.93 28.95 8.96
C ASP A 247 0.27 28.77 9.93
N THR A 248 1.50 28.63 9.45
CA THR A 248 2.67 28.75 10.33
C THR A 248 3.03 30.21 10.56
N ASP A 249 2.95 30.66 11.82
CA ASP A 249 3.36 32.00 12.24
C ASP A 249 4.88 32.22 12.18
N ASP A 250 5.67 31.13 12.24
CA ASP A 250 7.14 31.17 12.36
C ASP A 250 7.90 30.65 11.10
N GLY A 251 7.22 30.44 9.97
CA GLY A 251 7.82 29.89 8.74
C GLY A 251 7.38 30.61 7.46
N PRO A 252 8.09 30.44 6.34
CA PRO A 252 7.64 30.99 5.06
C PRO A 252 6.24 30.43 4.71
N LYS A 253 5.25 31.33 4.65
CA LYS A 253 3.83 31.00 4.39
C LYS A 253 3.55 30.56 2.94
N ASP A 254 4.58 30.65 2.09
CA ASP A 254 4.55 30.34 0.66
C ASP A 254 5.42 29.11 0.32
N LEU A 255 5.39 28.08 1.17
CA LEU A 255 5.96 26.78 0.80
C LEU A 255 5.04 26.09 -0.20
N GLN A 256 5.34 26.39 -1.46
CA GLN A 256 4.82 25.78 -2.65
C GLN A 256 5.24 24.31 -2.73
N THR A 257 4.31 23.38 -2.49
CA THR A 257 4.57 21.94 -2.60
C THR A 257 3.56 21.25 -3.50
N LEU A 258 3.96 20.08 -4.01
CA LEU A 258 3.10 19.19 -4.77
C LEU A 258 2.42 18.25 -3.78
N LYS A 259 1.09 18.10 -3.89
CA LYS A 259 0.34 17.20 -2.99
C LYS A 259 0.54 15.75 -3.40
N TYR A 260 0.82 14.87 -2.44
CA TYR A 260 0.83 13.44 -2.72
C TYR A 260 -0.56 12.97 -3.16
N ALA A 261 -0.57 12.13 -4.18
CA ALA A 261 -1.79 11.67 -4.82
C ALA A 261 -2.41 10.47 -4.10
N TYR A 262 -2.62 10.61 -2.79
CA TYR A 262 -3.27 9.61 -1.96
C TYR A 262 -4.77 9.87 -1.81
N GLY A 263 -5.54 8.79 -1.66
CA GLY A 263 -7.00 8.80 -1.66
C GLY A 263 -7.59 8.73 -3.08
N ALA A 264 -8.73 8.06 -3.23
CA ALA A 264 -9.27 7.68 -4.53
C ALA A 264 -9.47 8.85 -5.48
N THR A 265 -9.86 10.03 -4.98
CA THR A 265 -10.02 11.21 -5.84
C THR A 265 -8.66 11.65 -6.39
N ARG A 266 -7.64 11.82 -5.55
CA ARG A 266 -6.32 12.28 -6.00
C ARG A 266 -5.61 11.25 -6.87
N SER A 267 -5.72 9.96 -6.52
CA SER A 267 -5.07 8.89 -7.28
C SER A 267 -5.70 8.74 -8.67
N LYS A 268 -7.03 8.83 -8.80
CA LYS A 268 -7.71 8.87 -10.10
C LYS A 268 -7.40 10.15 -10.90
N LEU A 269 -7.17 11.29 -10.25
CA LEU A 269 -6.77 12.52 -10.93
C LEU A 269 -5.42 12.36 -11.65
N LEU A 270 -4.51 11.52 -11.15
CA LEU A 270 -3.25 11.20 -11.85
C LEU A 270 -3.48 10.60 -13.23
N ALA A 271 -4.57 9.84 -13.40
CA ALA A 271 -4.87 9.16 -14.65
C ALA A 271 -5.53 10.06 -15.70
N VAL A 272 -6.05 11.23 -15.30
CA VAL A 272 -6.94 12.05 -16.15
C VAL A 272 -6.36 13.44 -16.46
N LEU A 273 -5.57 14.03 -15.57
CA LEU A 273 -4.99 15.36 -15.78
C LEU A 273 -3.93 15.33 -16.90
N SER A 274 -4.00 16.24 -17.87
CA SER A 274 -3.00 16.30 -18.96
C SER A 274 -1.66 16.90 -18.52
N THR A 275 -1.63 17.56 -17.36
CA THR A 275 -0.38 17.93 -16.68
C THR A 275 0.36 16.72 -16.12
N GLN A 276 -0.31 15.56 -16.02
CA GLN A 276 0.30 14.32 -15.58
C GLN A 276 0.79 13.54 -16.79
N MET A 277 1.98 12.98 -16.63
CA MET A 277 2.48 12.01 -17.55
C MET A 277 1.74 10.68 -17.33
N PRO A 278 1.51 9.89 -18.38
CA PRO A 278 0.84 8.59 -18.25
C PRO A 278 1.42 7.70 -17.15
N TYR A 279 2.75 7.76 -16.94
CA TYR A 279 3.43 6.96 -15.93
C TYR A 279 3.19 7.44 -14.49
N ASP A 280 2.69 8.65 -14.24
CA ASP A 280 2.52 9.18 -12.87
C ASP A 280 1.48 8.36 -12.10
N ALA A 281 0.38 7.97 -12.76
CA ALA A 281 -0.62 7.07 -12.22
C ALA A 281 -0.07 5.66 -11.96
N ILE A 282 0.80 5.18 -12.84
CA ILE A 282 1.43 3.85 -12.77
C ILE A 282 2.54 3.80 -11.72
N ASN A 283 3.10 4.96 -11.36
CA ASN A 283 4.11 5.13 -10.32
C ASN A 283 3.49 5.37 -8.93
N ASN A 284 2.16 5.40 -8.81
CA ASN A 284 1.50 5.69 -7.55
C ASN A 284 1.03 4.40 -6.86
N ALA A 285 1.58 4.10 -5.68
CA ALA A 285 1.25 2.88 -4.91
C ALA A 285 -0.25 2.78 -4.53
N GLU A 286 -0.89 3.91 -4.24
CA GLU A 286 -2.31 3.97 -3.87
C GLU A 286 -3.23 3.60 -5.04
N ASN A 287 -2.87 3.93 -6.29
CA ASN A 287 -3.61 3.46 -7.47
C ASN A 287 -3.70 1.93 -7.51
N TYR A 288 -2.62 1.21 -7.21
CA TYR A 288 -2.66 -0.26 -7.15
C TYR A 288 -3.51 -0.78 -5.99
N ALA A 289 -3.37 -0.18 -4.80
CA ALA A 289 -4.12 -0.59 -3.63
C ALA A 289 -5.63 -0.40 -3.81
N LEU A 290 -6.04 0.76 -4.32
CA LEU A 290 -7.43 1.10 -4.58
C LEU A 290 -8.01 0.35 -5.78
N PHE A 291 -7.20 0.11 -6.83
CA PHE A 291 -7.57 -0.79 -7.90
C PHE A 291 -7.84 -2.20 -7.38
N ALA A 292 -6.94 -2.77 -6.58
CA ALA A 292 -7.10 -4.10 -6.01
C ALA A 292 -8.33 -4.19 -5.09
N GLN A 293 -8.57 -3.15 -4.27
CA GLN A 293 -9.77 -3.04 -3.47
C GLN A 293 -11.05 -3.00 -4.32
N ALA A 294 -11.07 -2.18 -5.37
CA ALA A 294 -12.20 -2.09 -6.29
C ALA A 294 -12.50 -3.45 -6.94
N ARG A 295 -11.46 -4.15 -7.41
CA ARG A 295 -11.56 -5.49 -7.99
C ARG A 295 -12.10 -6.51 -6.99
N TYR A 296 -11.65 -6.47 -5.74
CA TYR A 296 -12.17 -7.31 -4.67
C TYR A 296 -13.68 -7.09 -4.44
N ILE A 297 -14.10 -5.82 -4.35
CA ILE A 297 -15.51 -5.47 -4.14
C ILE A 297 -16.36 -5.92 -5.33
N MET A 298 -15.88 -5.71 -6.56
CA MET A 298 -16.55 -6.22 -7.76
C MET A 298 -16.72 -7.75 -7.72
N ALA A 299 -15.68 -8.48 -7.33
CA ALA A 299 -15.73 -9.94 -7.25
C ALA A 299 -16.66 -10.45 -6.14
N LYS A 300 -16.74 -9.77 -4.98
CA LYS A 300 -17.52 -10.23 -3.83
C LYS A 300 -18.95 -9.69 -3.78
N LYS A 301 -19.17 -8.48 -4.29
CA LYS A 301 -20.42 -7.74 -4.16
C LYS A 301 -21.08 -7.42 -5.50
N ASN A 302 -20.41 -7.72 -6.62
CA ASN A 302 -20.94 -7.54 -7.96
C ASN A 302 -21.31 -6.08 -8.29
N PHE A 303 -20.56 -5.12 -7.75
CA PHE A 303 -20.62 -3.72 -8.14
C PHE A 303 -19.24 -3.05 -7.97
N TYR A 304 -19.03 -1.95 -8.68
CA TYR A 304 -17.86 -1.08 -8.51
C TYR A 304 -18.27 0.16 -7.70
N PRO A 305 -17.73 0.39 -6.49
CA PRO A 305 -18.03 1.59 -5.71
C PRO A 305 -17.37 2.79 -6.39
N ASN A 306 -18.15 3.51 -7.19
CA ASN A 306 -17.63 4.62 -7.94
C ASN A 306 -18.43 5.91 -7.74
N VAL A 307 -17.75 6.93 -7.24
CA VAL A 307 -18.11 8.32 -7.51
C VAL A 307 -17.21 8.76 -8.66
N PRO A 308 -17.77 8.97 -9.87
CA PRO A 308 -17.00 9.46 -11.00
C PRO A 308 -16.32 10.77 -10.63
N ILE A 309 -15.07 10.95 -11.08
CA ILE A 309 -14.50 12.30 -11.11
C ILE A 309 -15.39 13.14 -12.02
N MET A 310 -15.87 14.28 -11.52
CA MET A 310 -16.69 15.20 -12.32
C MET A 310 -15.98 15.53 -13.64
N ASP A 311 -16.74 15.56 -14.74
CA ASP A 311 -16.21 15.98 -16.03
C ASP A 311 -15.88 17.49 -15.95
N PHE A 312 -14.61 17.84 -16.11
CA PHE A 312 -14.15 19.21 -15.91
C PHE A 312 -14.09 19.97 -17.23
N PRO A 313 -14.62 21.20 -17.30
CA PRO A 313 -14.61 21.99 -18.53
C PRO A 313 -13.20 22.41 -18.95
N ASN A 314 -12.24 22.46 -18.00
CA ASN A 314 -10.82 22.68 -18.24
C ASN A 314 -10.00 22.32 -17.00
N GLU A 315 -8.68 22.13 -17.18
CA GLU A 315 -7.75 21.73 -16.12
C GLU A 315 -7.55 22.79 -15.04
N ALA A 316 -7.63 24.07 -15.40
CA ALA A 316 -7.52 25.15 -14.44
C ALA A 316 -8.60 25.03 -13.35
N THR A 317 -9.79 24.55 -13.70
CA THR A 317 -10.87 24.28 -12.75
C THR A 317 -10.48 23.17 -11.76
N VAL A 318 -9.73 22.16 -12.18
CA VAL A 318 -9.27 21.06 -11.28
C VAL A 318 -8.16 21.52 -10.35
N LEU A 319 -7.20 22.27 -10.89
CA LEU A 319 -6.05 22.76 -10.13
C LEU A 319 -6.44 23.82 -9.09
N THR A 320 -7.48 24.60 -9.37
CA THR A 320 -8.02 25.63 -8.46
C THR A 320 -9.09 25.11 -7.50
N ASN A 321 -9.60 23.89 -7.70
CA ASN A 321 -10.65 23.33 -6.83
C ASN A 321 -10.03 22.65 -5.61
N GLU A 322 -9.97 23.38 -4.51
CA GLU A 322 -9.42 22.92 -3.24
C GLU A 322 -10.09 21.63 -2.74
N ASN A 323 -11.39 21.41 -2.97
CA ASN A 323 -12.04 20.18 -2.50
C ASN A 323 -11.52 18.92 -3.21
N LEU A 324 -11.13 19.03 -4.49
CA LEU A 324 -10.54 17.92 -5.23
C LEU A 324 -9.08 17.71 -4.85
N GLN A 325 -8.34 18.81 -4.74
CA GLN A 325 -6.94 18.81 -4.33
C GLN A 325 -6.78 18.37 -2.87
N ASP A 326 -7.77 18.60 -2.01
CA ASP A 326 -7.77 18.15 -0.62
C ASP A 326 -8.10 16.66 -0.48
N GLY A 327 -8.65 16.02 -1.53
CA GLY A 327 -8.98 14.60 -1.51
C GLY A 327 -10.12 14.24 -0.54
N GLU A 328 -10.37 12.95 -0.36
CA GLU A 328 -11.40 12.48 0.57
C GLU A 328 -10.98 12.65 2.05
N ARG A 329 -11.95 13.02 2.90
CA ARG A 329 -11.73 13.17 4.35
C ARG A 329 -11.91 11.84 5.07
N ILE A 330 -10.89 11.01 5.07
CA ILE A 330 -10.87 9.76 5.83
C ILE A 330 -9.77 9.81 6.89
N LYS A 331 -10.17 9.58 8.14
CA LYS A 331 -9.23 9.39 9.25
C LYS A 331 -8.40 8.14 8.95
N TYR A 332 -7.09 8.18 9.22
CA TYR A 332 -6.12 7.07 9.12
C TYR A 332 -5.43 6.89 7.76
N ALA A 333 -5.51 7.90 6.88
CA ALA A 333 -4.97 7.77 5.54
C ALA A 333 -3.81 8.74 5.25
N TYR A 334 -3.61 9.75 6.12
CA TYR A 334 -2.64 10.86 6.07
C TYR A 334 -1.93 11.01 4.73
N PHE A 335 -2.44 11.93 3.92
CA PHE A 335 -2.19 12.06 2.50
C PHE A 335 -1.17 13.13 2.14
N ASP A 336 -0.62 13.80 3.15
CA ASP A 336 0.26 14.96 2.97
C ASP A 336 1.73 14.61 3.31
N MET A 337 2.08 13.33 3.39
CA MET A 337 3.45 12.84 3.61
C MET A 337 3.71 11.54 2.84
N SER A 338 4.98 11.30 2.48
CA SER A 338 5.37 10.06 1.79
C SER A 338 5.36 8.86 2.75
N ASP A 339 4.99 7.70 2.24
CA ASP A 339 5.10 6.44 3.00
C ASP A 339 6.52 5.89 3.05
N VAL A 340 7.48 6.45 2.30
CA VAL A 340 8.85 5.96 2.28
C VAL A 340 9.73 6.94 3.05
N VAL A 341 10.40 6.42 4.09
CA VAL A 341 11.24 7.21 5.01
C VAL A 341 12.69 6.73 4.98
#